data_AF-A0A1Y3A944-F1
#
_entry.id   AF-A0A1Y3A944-F1
#
_cell.length_a   1.000
_cell.length_b   1.000
_cell.length_c   1.000
_cell.angle_alpha   90.00
_cell.angle_beta   90.00
_cell.angle_gamma   90.00
#
_symmetry.space_group_name_H-M   'P 1'
#
loop_
_entity.id
_entity.type
_entity.pdbx_description
1 polymer ?
#
loop_
_entity_poly.entity_id
_entity_poly.type
_entity_poly.pdbx_seq_one_letter_code
_entity_poly.pdbx_strand_id
1 'polypeptide(L)'
;MTDPVPVAVPRKGRPLEAVLERIATVASDDRLDRLADGVSNTLRYEKAVTKGSVDADEGPYERLAEYSDPTTAAEPEYTLLRDDRDGKPRRIVFDAATVDLGDVTVKLVGREEPFRALRTHEFALGFDSADLVLEEVVGIRGGGLGDISDINDRIDPVDTDVRVVTGLGDTVYHTLMGREDRRRPGETYDRAYLADYEGSLCISPRYERLVTAVLGTDALDGVEFVYPEADEEEEAAIARVGLGVYLTVTGSTAREHGLAVGEHLFPSETVLMRNAAETDDSVSRVLRALEREAPDSEIRV
;
A
#
# COMPACT_ATOMS: atom_id res chain seq x y z
N MET A 1 26.38 -19.91 -9.10
CA MET A 1 25.10 -19.18 -8.96
C MET A 1 25.33 -18.12 -7.92
N THR A 2 24.98 -16.88 -8.21
CA THR A 2 24.96 -15.81 -7.21
C THR A 2 23.80 -16.07 -6.26
N ASP A 3 23.97 -15.78 -4.97
CA ASP A 3 22.88 -15.92 -4.02
C ASP A 3 21.70 -15.01 -4.42
N PRO A 4 20.43 -15.49 -4.34
CA PRO A 4 19.27 -14.67 -4.67
C PRO A 4 19.23 -13.38 -3.87
N VAL A 5 18.93 -12.26 -4.53
CA VAL A 5 18.78 -10.96 -3.84
C VAL A 5 17.48 -10.99 -3.03
N PRO A 6 17.54 -10.83 -1.70
CA PRO A 6 16.33 -10.80 -0.88
C PRO A 6 15.60 -9.47 -1.04
N VAL A 7 14.28 -9.53 -1.25
CA VAL A 7 13.40 -8.37 -1.39
C VAL A 7 12.23 -8.52 -0.43
N ALA A 8 12.05 -7.55 0.46
CA ALA A 8 10.93 -7.55 1.39
C ALA A 8 9.62 -7.22 0.65
N VAL A 9 8.58 -8.03 0.81
CA VAL A 9 7.27 -7.81 0.18
C VAL A 9 6.14 -7.89 1.21
N PRO A 10 4.99 -7.23 0.99
CA PRO A 10 3.84 -7.36 1.86
C PRO A 10 3.38 -8.82 1.93
N ARG A 11 2.83 -9.25 3.07
CA ARG A 11 2.40 -10.65 3.24
C ARG A 11 1.04 -11.00 2.62
N LYS A 12 0.23 -10.00 2.26
CA LYS A 12 -1.16 -10.16 1.83
C LYS A 12 -1.75 -8.89 1.26
N GLY A 13 -2.91 -9.03 0.62
CA GLY A 13 -3.74 -7.92 0.15
C GLY A 13 -3.21 -7.29 -1.14
N ARG A 14 -3.87 -6.20 -1.55
CA ARG A 14 -3.57 -5.52 -2.82
C ARG A 14 -2.09 -5.17 -3.00
N PRO A 15 -1.34 -4.73 -1.97
CA PRO A 15 0.08 -4.44 -2.15
C PRO A 15 0.91 -5.65 -2.58
N LEU A 16 0.64 -6.85 -2.06
CA LEU A 16 1.33 -8.06 -2.53
C LEU A 16 0.90 -8.43 -3.95
N GLU A 17 -0.40 -8.32 -4.27
CA GLU A 17 -0.93 -8.59 -5.61
C GLU A 17 -0.23 -7.70 -6.65
N ALA A 18 -0.14 -6.39 -6.39
CA ALA A 18 0.54 -5.43 -7.25
C ALA A 18 2.03 -5.73 -7.47
N VAL A 19 2.73 -6.17 -6.41
CA VAL A 19 4.15 -6.58 -6.51
C VAL A 19 4.32 -7.80 -7.40
N LEU A 20 3.47 -8.82 -7.22
CA LEU A 20 3.54 -10.05 -8.02
C LEU A 20 3.17 -9.78 -9.48
N GLU A 21 2.14 -8.97 -9.73
CA GLU A 21 1.76 -8.52 -11.08
C GLU A 21 2.90 -7.72 -11.75
N ARG A 22 3.57 -6.84 -11.01
CA ARG A 22 4.73 -6.09 -11.53
C ARG A 22 5.87 -7.03 -11.93
N ILE A 23 6.19 -8.00 -11.08
CA ILE A 23 7.24 -9.00 -11.32
C ILE A 23 6.91 -9.84 -12.55
N ALA A 24 5.68 -10.34 -12.65
CA ALA A 24 5.22 -11.13 -13.78
C ALA A 24 5.30 -10.34 -15.10
N THR A 25 4.84 -9.09 -15.08
CA THR A 25 4.89 -8.17 -16.23
C THR A 25 6.32 -7.94 -16.71
N VAL A 26 7.24 -7.64 -15.80
CA VAL A 26 8.65 -7.33 -16.12
C VAL A 26 9.40 -8.55 -16.64
N ALA A 27 9.13 -9.74 -16.09
CA ALA A 27 9.79 -10.96 -16.52
C ALA A 27 9.26 -11.49 -17.87
N SER A 28 7.99 -11.19 -18.21
CA SER A 28 7.30 -11.75 -19.37
C SER A 28 7.37 -13.29 -19.40
N ASP A 29 7.10 -13.91 -18.24
CA ASP A 29 7.17 -15.35 -18.02
C ASP A 29 5.82 -15.90 -17.53
N ASP A 30 5.18 -16.77 -18.33
CA ASP A 30 3.92 -17.46 -18.01
C ASP A 30 3.95 -18.21 -16.66
N ARG A 31 5.13 -18.59 -16.17
CA ARG A 31 5.29 -19.17 -14.84
C ARG A 31 5.02 -18.14 -13.75
N LEU A 32 5.52 -16.91 -13.91
CA LEU A 32 5.32 -15.84 -12.93
C LEU A 32 3.90 -15.29 -12.97
N ASP A 33 3.24 -15.29 -14.12
CA ASP A 33 1.79 -15.00 -14.20
C ASP A 33 1.00 -16.01 -13.36
N ARG A 34 1.27 -17.31 -13.53
CA ARG A 34 0.62 -18.37 -12.73
C ARG A 34 0.95 -18.28 -11.24
N LEU A 35 2.17 -17.89 -10.89
CA LEU A 35 2.56 -17.64 -9.50
C LEU A 35 1.74 -16.48 -8.91
N ALA A 36 1.65 -15.35 -9.62
CA ALA A 36 0.91 -14.17 -9.19
C ALA A 36 -0.58 -14.49 -8.99
N ASP A 37 -1.20 -15.14 -9.97
CA ASP A 37 -2.59 -15.58 -9.90
C ASP A 37 -2.81 -16.59 -8.77
N GLY A 38 -1.92 -17.57 -8.64
CA GLY A 38 -1.99 -18.61 -7.62
C GLY A 38 -1.96 -18.03 -6.20
N VAL A 39 -0.98 -17.17 -5.92
CA VAL A 39 -0.85 -16.51 -4.61
C VAL A 39 -2.05 -15.61 -4.32
N SER A 40 -2.47 -14.81 -5.30
CA SER A 40 -3.61 -13.90 -5.15
C SER A 40 -4.91 -14.66 -4.85
N ASN A 41 -5.18 -15.73 -5.60
CA ASN A 41 -6.37 -16.56 -5.40
C ASN A 41 -6.37 -17.26 -4.04
N THR A 42 -5.25 -17.87 -3.65
CA THR A 42 -5.09 -18.51 -2.34
C THR A 42 -5.35 -17.52 -1.20
N LEU A 43 -4.74 -16.34 -1.23
CA LEU A 43 -4.90 -15.35 -0.16
C LEU A 43 -6.29 -14.70 -0.15
N ARG A 44 -6.94 -14.53 -1.30
CA ARG A 44 -8.34 -14.09 -1.39
C ARG A 44 -9.30 -15.14 -0.80
N TYR A 45 -9.06 -16.42 -1.06
CA TYR A 45 -9.80 -17.52 -0.44
C TYR A 45 -9.61 -17.53 1.09
N GLU A 46 -8.37 -17.46 1.57
CA GLU A 46 -8.08 -17.43 3.02
C GLU A 46 -8.66 -16.20 3.72
N LYS A 47 -8.71 -15.06 3.03
CA LYS A 47 -9.41 -13.87 3.50
C LYS A 47 -10.92 -14.12 3.63
N ALA A 48 -11.53 -14.80 2.67
CA ALA A 48 -12.95 -15.16 2.70
C ALA A 48 -13.28 -16.15 3.82
N VAL A 49 -12.45 -17.18 4.01
CA VAL A 49 -12.56 -18.13 5.14
C VAL A 49 -12.45 -17.40 6.47
N THR A 50 -11.46 -16.53 6.62
CA THR A 50 -11.27 -15.77 7.87
C THR A 50 -12.44 -14.80 8.15
N LYS A 51 -13.16 -14.35 7.12
CA LYS A 51 -14.36 -13.51 7.26
C LYS A 51 -15.64 -14.32 7.49
N GLY A 52 -15.57 -15.65 7.46
CA GLY A 52 -16.74 -16.52 7.56
C GLY A 52 -17.69 -16.42 6.36
N SER A 53 -17.22 -15.88 5.23
CA SER A 53 -18.02 -15.82 4.00
C SER A 53 -17.90 -17.10 3.16
N VAL A 54 -16.91 -17.94 3.47
CA VAL A 54 -16.67 -19.25 2.88
C VAL A 54 -16.33 -20.22 3.99
N ASP A 55 -16.96 -21.39 3.99
CA ASP A 55 -16.60 -22.49 4.89
C ASP A 55 -15.48 -23.31 4.27
N ALA A 56 -14.42 -23.57 5.06
CA ALA A 56 -13.35 -24.47 4.68
C ALA A 56 -13.57 -25.84 5.36
N ASP A 57 -13.50 -26.91 4.58
CA ASP A 57 -13.65 -28.27 5.09
C ASP A 57 -12.49 -28.68 6.01
N GLU A 58 -11.30 -28.16 5.74
CA GLU A 58 -10.06 -28.48 6.45
C GLU A 58 -9.60 -27.36 7.38
N GLY A 59 -8.81 -27.72 8.40
CA GLY A 59 -8.20 -26.77 9.31
C GLY A 59 -7.06 -25.96 8.66
N PRO A 60 -6.60 -24.88 9.31
CA PRO A 60 -5.58 -24.00 8.74
C PRO A 60 -4.19 -24.65 8.61
N TYR A 61 -3.92 -25.75 9.33
CA TYR A 61 -2.63 -26.44 9.22
C TYR A 61 -2.61 -27.39 8.02
N GLU A 62 -3.72 -28.08 7.76
CA GLU A 62 -3.91 -28.95 6.61
C GLU A 62 -3.85 -28.14 5.31
N ARG A 63 -4.59 -27.04 5.22
CA ARG A 63 -4.53 -26.12 4.06
C ARG A 63 -3.15 -25.51 3.85
N LEU A 64 -2.44 -25.16 4.93
CA LEU A 64 -1.06 -24.66 4.82
C LEU A 64 -0.13 -25.67 4.14
N ALA A 65 -0.27 -26.95 4.50
CA ALA A 65 0.52 -28.04 3.93
C ALA A 65 0.16 -28.32 2.46
N GLU A 66 -1.08 -28.03 2.05
CA GLU A 66 -1.49 -28.07 0.63
C GLU A 66 -0.85 -26.92 -0.17
N TYR A 67 -0.77 -25.73 0.42
CA TYR A 67 -0.32 -24.53 -0.30
C TYR A 67 1.20 -24.40 -0.42
N SER A 68 1.97 -25.02 0.48
CA SER A 68 3.42 -24.82 0.56
C SER A 68 4.20 -26.10 0.24
N ASP A 69 5.10 -26.03 -0.74
CA ASP A 69 6.12 -27.07 -0.98
C ASP A 69 7.52 -26.55 -0.60
N PRO A 70 8.02 -26.85 0.61
CA PRO A 70 9.33 -26.36 1.07
C PRO A 70 10.52 -26.98 0.32
N THR A 71 10.28 -27.96 -0.55
CA THR A 71 11.34 -28.59 -1.35
C THR A 71 11.58 -27.90 -2.68
N THR A 72 10.66 -27.03 -3.11
CA THR A 72 10.71 -26.35 -4.40
C THR A 72 10.71 -24.83 -4.22
N ALA A 73 11.90 -24.23 -4.12
CA ALA A 73 12.08 -22.80 -3.83
C ALA A 73 11.40 -21.82 -4.83
N ALA A 74 11.05 -22.30 -6.02
CA ALA A 74 10.37 -21.54 -7.06
C ALA A 74 8.84 -21.52 -6.91
N GLU A 75 8.29 -22.43 -6.09
CA GLU A 75 6.89 -22.44 -5.67
C GLU A 75 6.70 -21.50 -4.46
N PRO A 76 5.50 -20.94 -4.25
CA PRO A 76 5.25 -20.07 -3.12
C PRO A 76 5.21 -20.85 -1.82
N GLU A 77 5.85 -20.31 -0.79
CA GLU A 77 5.71 -20.75 0.59
C GLU A 77 4.76 -19.81 1.33
N TYR A 78 3.97 -20.40 2.23
CA TYR A 78 3.08 -19.68 3.12
C TYR A 78 3.42 -19.99 4.57
N THR A 79 2.93 -19.15 5.47
CA THR A 79 3.08 -19.35 6.91
C THR A 79 1.82 -18.98 7.67
N LEU A 80 1.71 -19.46 8.91
CA LEU A 80 0.60 -19.12 9.79
C LEU A 80 0.98 -17.97 10.71
N LEU A 81 0.19 -16.90 10.64
CA LEU A 81 0.29 -15.75 11.53
C LEU A 81 -0.92 -15.69 12.46
N ARG A 82 -0.69 -15.34 13.73
CA ARG A 82 -1.78 -15.09 14.68
C ARG A 82 -2.17 -13.62 14.58
N ASP A 83 -3.45 -13.38 14.35
CA ASP A 83 -4.02 -12.04 14.25
C ASP A 83 -4.31 -11.44 15.64
N ASP A 84 -4.31 -10.11 15.73
CA ASP A 84 -4.58 -9.38 16.97
C ASP A 84 -6.06 -9.07 17.20
N ARG A 85 -6.93 -9.37 16.21
CA ARG A 85 -8.39 -9.27 16.35
C ARG A 85 -8.94 -10.20 17.44
N ASP A 86 -10.16 -9.89 17.90
CA ASP A 86 -10.89 -10.70 18.88
C ASP A 86 -10.96 -12.17 18.48
N GLY A 87 -10.72 -13.05 19.46
CA GLY A 87 -10.57 -14.50 19.25
C GLY A 87 -9.20 -14.93 18.69
N LYS A 88 -8.32 -13.98 18.33
CA LYS A 88 -6.95 -14.18 17.83
C LYS A 88 -6.86 -15.28 16.76
N PRO A 89 -7.63 -15.17 15.67
CA PRO A 89 -7.67 -16.19 14.64
C PRO A 89 -6.29 -16.36 13.99
N ARG A 90 -6.01 -17.58 13.51
CA ARG A 90 -4.83 -17.84 12.68
C ARG A 90 -5.15 -17.51 11.24
N ARG A 91 -4.21 -16.92 10.53
CA ARG A 91 -4.29 -16.59 9.10
C ARG A 91 -3.11 -17.18 8.36
N ILE A 92 -3.38 -17.79 7.22
CA ILE A 92 -2.33 -18.14 6.27
C ILE A 92 -1.95 -16.88 5.50
N VAL A 93 -0.65 -16.64 5.35
CA VAL A 93 -0.09 -15.48 4.67
C VAL A 93 1.11 -15.88 3.81
N PHE A 94 1.45 -15.09 2.80
CA PHE A 94 2.63 -15.33 1.98
C PHE A 94 3.90 -15.25 2.82
N ASP A 95 4.84 -16.16 2.61
CA ASP A 95 6.13 -16.19 3.32
C ASP A 95 7.32 -15.95 2.39
N ALA A 96 7.43 -16.71 1.29
CA ALA A 96 8.53 -16.52 0.34
C ALA A 96 8.24 -17.12 -1.04
N ALA A 97 8.96 -16.63 -2.06
CA ALA A 97 9.07 -17.30 -3.36
C ALA A 97 10.38 -16.84 -4.03
N THR A 98 10.98 -17.73 -4.82
CA THR A 98 12.16 -17.39 -5.65
C THR A 98 11.74 -17.21 -7.10
N VAL A 99 12.10 -16.07 -7.67
CA VAL A 99 11.74 -15.67 -9.04
C VAL A 99 13.00 -15.25 -9.81
N ASP A 100 13.00 -15.49 -11.11
CA ASP A 100 14.08 -15.06 -12.00
C ASP A 100 13.61 -13.85 -12.79
N LEU A 101 14.40 -12.76 -12.75
CA LEU A 101 14.18 -11.52 -13.47
C LEU A 101 15.29 -11.33 -14.50
N GLY A 102 15.21 -12.08 -15.60
CA GLY A 102 16.25 -12.10 -16.62
C GLY A 102 17.53 -12.79 -16.13
N ASP A 103 18.60 -12.03 -15.88
CA ASP A 103 19.90 -12.55 -15.44
C ASP A 103 20.13 -12.47 -13.92
N VAL A 104 19.13 -12.04 -13.15
CA VAL A 104 19.18 -11.97 -11.69
C VAL A 104 18.06 -12.78 -11.04
N THR A 105 18.40 -13.52 -10.00
CA THR A 105 17.44 -14.27 -9.18
C THR A 105 17.09 -13.45 -7.94
N VAL A 106 15.80 -13.34 -7.65
CA VAL A 106 15.23 -12.60 -6.52
C VAL A 106 14.52 -13.57 -5.59
N LYS A 107 14.75 -13.41 -4.28
CA LYS A 107 13.96 -14.07 -3.24
C LYS A 107 13.00 -13.06 -2.64
N LEU A 108 11.73 -13.20 -2.97
CA LEU A 108 10.67 -12.43 -2.32
C LEU A 108 10.49 -12.98 -0.91
N VAL A 109 10.45 -12.09 0.08
CA VAL A 109 10.33 -12.45 1.50
C VAL A 109 9.20 -11.64 2.12
N GLY A 110 8.14 -12.32 2.54
CA GLY A 110 6.96 -11.75 3.17
C GLY A 110 7.30 -11.12 4.53
N ARG A 111 7.00 -9.83 4.68
CA ARG A 111 7.09 -9.07 5.94
C ARG A 111 5.75 -8.39 6.25
N GLU A 112 5.42 -8.27 7.53
CA GLU A 112 4.23 -7.50 7.95
C GLU A 112 4.38 -6.02 7.60
N GLU A 113 5.58 -5.47 7.83
CA GLU A 113 5.93 -4.08 7.53
C GLU A 113 7.28 -4.05 6.79
N PRO A 114 7.30 -4.34 5.47
CA PRO A 114 8.51 -4.33 4.66
C PRO A 114 9.37 -3.07 4.84
N PHE A 115 8.77 -1.89 4.95
CA PHE A 115 9.50 -0.64 5.18
C PHE A 115 10.37 -0.68 6.44
N ARG A 116 9.85 -1.20 7.56
CA ARG A 116 10.61 -1.33 8.81
C ARG A 116 11.77 -2.33 8.65
N ALA A 117 11.56 -3.41 7.89
CA ALA A 117 12.62 -4.40 7.63
C ALA A 117 13.80 -3.81 6.83
N LEU A 118 13.55 -2.84 5.94
CA LEU A 118 14.61 -2.10 5.25
C LEU A 118 15.38 -1.18 6.21
N ARG A 119 14.69 -0.53 7.15
CA ARG A 119 15.30 0.36 8.15
C ARG A 119 16.21 -0.39 9.12
N THR A 120 15.94 -1.67 9.38
CA THR A 120 16.80 -2.51 10.22
C THR A 120 17.99 -3.12 9.45
N HIS A 121 18.23 -2.69 8.20
CA HIS A 121 19.31 -3.20 7.34
C HIS A 121 19.22 -4.72 7.09
N GLU A 122 18.02 -5.31 7.17
CA GLU A 122 17.80 -6.72 6.83
C GLU A 122 17.67 -6.90 5.30
N PHE A 123 17.21 -5.86 4.61
CA PHE A 123 16.97 -5.88 3.16
C PHE A 123 17.48 -4.59 2.50
N ALA A 124 18.03 -4.75 1.28
CA ALA A 124 18.38 -3.63 0.43
C ALA A 124 17.18 -3.07 -0.36
N LEU A 125 16.19 -3.91 -0.65
CA LEU A 125 15.03 -3.59 -1.46
C LEU A 125 13.76 -4.10 -0.79
N GLY A 126 12.67 -3.38 -1.00
CA GLY A 126 11.35 -3.86 -0.61
C GLY A 126 10.23 -3.04 -1.18
N PHE A 127 9.03 -3.58 -1.03
CA PHE A 127 7.79 -2.97 -1.45
C PHE A 127 6.87 -2.79 -0.27
N ASP A 128 6.24 -1.63 -0.15
CA ASP A 128 5.26 -1.36 0.90
C ASP A 128 4.31 -0.25 0.45
N SER A 129 3.28 0.03 1.26
CA SER A 129 2.40 1.18 1.03
C SER A 129 3.16 2.49 1.21
N ALA A 130 2.94 3.45 0.31
CA ALA A 130 3.40 4.83 0.49
C ALA A 130 2.90 5.44 1.82
N ASP A 131 1.73 5.00 2.31
CA ASP A 131 1.16 5.46 3.58
C ASP A 131 2.11 5.20 4.76
N LEU A 132 2.78 4.05 4.79
CA LEU A 132 3.66 3.69 5.90
C LEU A 132 4.93 4.56 5.92
N VAL A 133 5.44 4.90 4.73
CA VAL A 133 6.58 5.82 4.60
C VAL A 133 6.20 7.22 5.09
N LEU A 134 5.01 7.70 4.72
CA LEU A 134 4.46 8.97 5.17
C LEU A 134 4.26 9.00 6.68
N GLU A 135 3.73 7.92 7.25
CA GLU A 135 3.46 7.82 8.67
C GLU A 135 4.75 7.79 9.49
N GLU A 136 5.83 7.17 9.02
CA GLU A 136 7.00 6.96 9.86
C GLU A 136 8.11 8.01 9.73
N VAL A 137 8.47 8.39 8.51
CA VAL A 137 9.75 9.09 8.26
C VAL A 137 9.63 10.40 7.51
N VAL A 138 8.44 10.72 7.01
CA VAL A 138 8.22 11.99 6.32
C VAL A 138 8.04 13.12 7.34
N GLY A 139 8.82 14.18 7.15
CA GLY A 139 8.74 15.39 7.95
C GLY A 139 7.49 16.22 7.64
N ILE A 140 6.76 16.61 8.69
CA ILE A 140 5.66 17.58 8.63
C ILE A 140 6.23 18.99 8.48
N ARG A 141 5.71 19.78 7.53
CA ARG A 141 6.09 21.18 7.28
C ARG A 141 4.85 22.01 6.96
N GLY A 142 5.03 23.33 6.80
CA GLY A 142 3.97 24.28 6.43
C GLY A 142 3.20 23.88 5.17
N GLY A 143 3.94 23.67 4.06
CA GLY A 143 3.37 23.12 2.82
C GLY A 143 3.20 21.59 2.88
N GLY A 144 2.14 21.10 2.24
CA GLY A 144 1.83 19.69 2.07
C GLY A 144 2.68 18.96 1.02
N LEU A 145 2.32 17.70 0.75
CA LEU A 145 2.87 16.85 -0.32
C LEU A 145 1.81 16.61 -1.39
N GLY A 146 2.21 16.67 -2.66
CA GLY A 146 1.32 16.43 -3.80
C GLY A 146 1.40 15.00 -4.33
N ASP A 147 2.61 14.45 -4.39
CA ASP A 147 2.88 13.21 -5.10
C ASP A 147 3.99 12.36 -4.47
N ILE A 148 4.15 11.12 -4.92
CA ILE A 148 5.18 10.20 -4.42
C ILE A 148 6.60 10.70 -4.67
N SER A 149 6.82 11.47 -5.75
CA SER A 149 8.11 12.10 -6.02
C SER A 149 8.56 13.04 -4.89
N ASP A 150 7.61 13.60 -4.13
CA ASP A 150 7.90 14.58 -3.08
C ASP A 150 8.36 13.92 -1.77
N ILE A 151 8.13 12.60 -1.60
CA ILE A 151 8.40 11.88 -0.35
C ILE A 151 9.88 12.02 0.05
N ASN A 152 10.80 11.76 -0.89
CA ASN A 152 12.23 11.71 -0.60
C ASN A 152 12.79 13.05 -0.12
N ASP A 153 12.20 14.18 -0.55
CA ASP A 153 12.60 15.53 -0.12
C ASP A 153 12.18 15.83 1.33
N ARG A 154 11.33 14.99 1.91
CA ARG A 154 10.85 15.08 3.29
C ARG A 154 11.49 14.07 4.24
N ILE A 155 12.26 13.11 3.74
CA ILE A 155 12.94 12.13 4.57
C ILE A 155 14.26 12.73 5.07
N ASP A 156 14.45 12.79 6.39
CA ASP A 156 15.73 13.16 6.97
C ASP A 156 16.73 12.00 6.79
N PRO A 157 17.89 12.22 6.14
CA PRO A 157 18.94 11.20 6.01
C PRO A 157 19.50 10.72 7.35
N VAL A 158 19.31 11.46 8.45
CA VAL A 158 19.68 11.01 9.79
C VAL A 158 18.71 9.96 10.34
N ASP A 159 17.44 10.00 9.93
CA ASP A 159 16.40 9.09 10.42
C ASP A 159 16.38 7.75 9.67
N THR A 160 16.73 7.75 8.38
CA THR A 160 16.78 6.54 7.56
C THR A 160 17.54 6.74 6.24
N ASP A 161 18.24 5.68 5.80
CA ASP A 161 18.86 5.57 4.47
C ASP A 161 17.89 5.06 3.38
N VAL A 162 16.65 4.73 3.75
CA VAL A 162 15.63 4.21 2.83
C VAL A 162 15.04 5.34 2.00
N ARG A 163 14.93 5.12 0.69
CA ARG A 163 14.33 6.05 -0.29
C ARG A 163 13.31 5.34 -1.16
N VAL A 164 12.25 6.07 -1.52
CA VAL A 164 11.28 5.62 -2.52
C VAL A 164 11.92 5.73 -3.91
N VAL A 165 11.77 4.68 -4.71
CA VAL A 165 12.31 4.60 -6.08
C VAL A 165 11.22 4.91 -7.09
N THR A 166 10.09 4.19 -7.03
CA THR A 166 8.95 4.37 -7.92
C THR A 166 7.67 3.81 -7.28
N GLY A 167 6.52 4.32 -7.70
CA GLY A 167 5.22 3.70 -7.48
C GLY A 167 4.93 2.57 -8.47
N LEU A 168 3.99 1.69 -8.13
CA LEU A 168 3.55 0.57 -8.98
C LEU A 168 2.28 0.84 -9.79
N GLY A 169 1.56 1.94 -9.55
CA GLY A 169 0.34 2.29 -10.28
C GLY A 169 -0.92 1.60 -9.79
N ASP A 170 -0.90 0.89 -8.65
CA ASP A 170 -2.07 0.28 -8.01
C ASP A 170 -2.87 1.28 -7.15
N THR A 171 -2.98 2.51 -7.67
CA THR A 171 -3.26 3.71 -6.88
C THR A 171 -4.68 3.78 -6.34
N VAL A 172 -4.77 4.04 -5.04
CA VAL A 172 -5.97 4.55 -4.37
C VAL A 172 -5.63 5.92 -3.81
N TYR A 173 -6.58 6.84 -3.75
CA TYR A 173 -6.27 8.20 -3.34
C TYR A 173 -6.85 8.53 -1.96
N HIS A 174 -6.03 9.09 -1.09
CA HIS A 174 -6.53 9.91 0.02
C HIS A 174 -7.22 11.12 -0.60
N THR A 175 -8.52 11.23 -0.40
CA THR A 175 -9.36 12.15 -1.15
C THR A 175 -10.13 13.02 -0.19
N LEU A 176 -10.10 14.33 -0.45
CA LEU A 176 -10.94 15.28 0.27
C LEU A 176 -12.38 15.11 -0.18
N MET A 177 -13.28 14.97 0.77
CA MET A 177 -14.70 14.76 0.53
C MET A 177 -15.51 15.66 1.45
N GLY A 178 -16.65 16.13 0.96
CA GLY A 178 -17.54 16.97 1.73
C GLY A 178 -18.98 16.82 1.27
N ARG A 179 -19.92 17.29 2.08
CA ARG A 179 -21.34 17.16 1.78
C ARG A 179 -21.75 17.96 0.54
N GLU A 180 -22.35 17.28 -0.43
CA GLU A 180 -22.80 17.91 -1.68
C GLU A 180 -23.83 19.04 -1.42
N ASP A 181 -24.70 18.90 -0.41
CA ASP A 181 -25.71 19.91 -0.07
C ASP A 181 -25.16 21.17 0.63
N ARG A 182 -23.91 21.13 1.12
CA ARG A 182 -23.22 22.28 1.73
C ARG A 182 -22.30 23.00 0.75
N ARG A 183 -22.02 22.39 -0.40
CA ARG A 183 -21.11 22.90 -1.41
C ARG A 183 -21.75 24.05 -2.17
N ARG A 184 -21.07 25.20 -2.25
CA ARG A 184 -21.55 26.33 -3.06
C ARG A 184 -21.40 26.02 -4.55
N PRO A 185 -22.28 26.56 -5.42
CA PRO A 185 -22.11 26.42 -6.86
C PRO A 185 -20.74 26.91 -7.32
N GLY A 186 -19.96 26.03 -7.98
CA GLY A 186 -18.62 26.35 -8.50
C GLY A 186 -17.48 26.22 -7.49
N GLU A 187 -17.77 25.96 -6.22
CA GLU A 187 -16.75 25.61 -5.21
C GLU A 187 -16.28 24.17 -5.44
N THR A 188 -15.03 23.87 -5.14
CA THR A 188 -14.46 22.51 -5.16
C THR A 188 -13.86 22.22 -3.80
N TYR A 189 -14.03 20.99 -3.31
CA TYR A 189 -13.31 20.55 -2.12
C TYR A 189 -11.89 20.22 -2.54
N ASP A 190 -11.00 21.20 -2.42
CA ASP A 190 -9.57 21.10 -2.74
C ASP A 190 -8.73 21.73 -1.61
N ARG A 191 -7.40 21.71 -1.77
CA ARG A 191 -6.47 22.33 -0.83
C ARG A 191 -6.72 23.83 -0.65
N ALA A 192 -7.20 24.53 -1.69
CA ALA A 192 -7.51 25.95 -1.58
C ALA A 192 -8.76 26.17 -0.72
N TYR A 193 -9.77 25.31 -0.82
CA TYR A 193 -10.91 25.31 0.09
C TYR A 193 -10.48 25.11 1.55
N LEU A 194 -9.52 24.19 1.81
CA LEU A 194 -9.02 23.95 3.16
C LEU A 194 -8.21 25.11 3.75
N ALA A 195 -7.51 25.88 2.92
CA ALA A 195 -6.68 26.99 3.39
C ALA A 195 -7.49 28.09 4.13
N ASP A 196 -8.78 28.23 3.82
CA ASP A 196 -9.70 29.17 4.47
C ASP A 196 -10.72 28.46 5.39
N TYR A 197 -10.58 27.14 5.62
CA TYR A 197 -11.54 26.35 6.37
C TYR A 197 -11.23 26.32 7.86
N GLU A 198 -12.18 26.80 8.67
CA GLU A 198 -12.18 26.61 10.13
C GLU A 198 -13.27 25.61 10.52
N GLY A 199 -12.90 24.54 11.23
CA GLY A 199 -13.84 23.54 11.71
C GLY A 199 -13.31 22.12 11.78
N SER A 200 -14.23 21.16 11.89
CA SER A 200 -13.88 19.76 12.06
C SER A 200 -13.62 19.05 10.73
N LEU A 201 -12.51 18.33 10.62
CA LEU A 201 -12.18 17.45 9.50
C LEU A 201 -12.21 16.00 9.97
N CYS A 202 -13.13 15.21 9.42
CA CYS A 202 -13.26 13.80 9.77
C CYS A 202 -12.19 12.95 9.06
N ILE A 203 -11.40 12.21 9.82
CA ILE A 203 -10.37 11.30 9.30
C ILE A 203 -10.34 10.00 10.09
N SER A 204 -9.77 8.93 9.52
CA SER A 204 -9.43 7.75 10.31
C SER A 204 -8.28 8.09 11.29
N PRO A 205 -8.32 7.66 12.56
CA PRO A 205 -7.27 7.99 13.54
C PRO A 205 -5.86 7.64 13.09
N ARG A 206 -5.70 6.50 12.38
CA ARG A 206 -4.43 6.05 11.83
C ARG A 206 -3.84 6.95 10.75
N TYR A 207 -4.66 7.83 10.14
CA TYR A 207 -4.22 8.70 9.06
C TYR A 207 -3.89 10.12 9.52
N GLU A 208 -3.94 10.42 10.82
CA GLU A 208 -3.68 11.78 11.32
C GLU A 208 -2.34 12.34 10.88
N ARG A 209 -1.26 11.60 11.14
CA ARG A 209 0.09 12.03 10.76
C ARG A 209 0.24 12.13 9.24
N LEU A 210 -0.32 11.17 8.51
CA LEU A 210 -0.32 11.14 7.05
C LEU A 210 -1.04 12.36 6.46
N VAL A 211 -2.28 12.60 6.87
CA VAL A 211 -3.11 13.72 6.41
C VAL A 211 -2.44 15.04 6.76
N THR A 212 -1.81 15.14 7.92
CA THR A 212 -1.02 16.33 8.31
C THR A 212 0.16 16.57 7.37
N ALA A 213 0.92 15.53 7.00
CA ALA A 213 2.03 15.67 6.07
C ALA A 213 1.57 16.01 4.64
N VAL A 214 0.44 15.44 4.20
CA VAL A 214 -0.14 15.64 2.87
C VAL A 214 -0.75 17.02 2.69
N LEU A 215 -1.47 17.53 3.68
CA LEU A 215 -2.08 18.86 3.62
C LEU A 215 -1.09 19.97 4.02
N GLY A 216 -0.16 19.66 4.95
CA GLY A 216 0.72 20.64 5.55
C GLY A 216 0.04 21.39 6.70
N THR A 217 0.84 21.91 7.62
CA THR A 217 0.31 22.59 8.80
C THR A 217 -0.38 23.91 8.49
N ASP A 218 0.01 24.57 7.40
CA ASP A 218 -0.55 25.89 7.03
C ASP A 218 -2.01 25.76 6.58
N ALA A 219 -2.34 24.69 5.85
CA ALA A 219 -3.72 24.39 5.41
C ALA A 219 -4.59 23.76 6.50
N LEU A 220 -4.01 23.45 7.66
CA LEU A 220 -4.69 22.86 8.81
C LEU A 220 -4.84 23.85 9.98
N ASP A 221 -4.46 25.11 9.80
CA ASP A 221 -4.71 26.14 10.80
C ASP A 221 -6.22 26.33 10.99
N GLY A 222 -6.70 26.29 12.24
CA GLY A 222 -8.13 26.32 12.55
C GLY A 222 -8.91 25.02 12.27
N VAL A 223 -8.22 23.93 11.88
CA VAL A 223 -8.84 22.61 11.67
C VAL A 223 -8.68 21.71 12.90
N GLU A 224 -9.78 21.10 13.33
CA GLU A 224 -9.79 20.07 14.37
C GLU A 224 -10.06 18.70 13.75
N PHE A 225 -9.17 17.73 13.96
CA PHE A 225 -9.44 16.35 13.55
C PHE A 225 -10.47 15.71 14.45
N VAL A 226 -11.47 15.09 13.83
CA VAL A 226 -12.47 14.25 14.48
C VAL A 226 -12.50 12.88 13.81
N TYR A 227 -12.99 11.88 14.53
CA TYR A 227 -12.86 10.49 14.08
C TYR A 227 -14.22 9.78 14.00
N PRO A 228 -14.37 8.77 13.12
CA PRO A 228 -15.50 7.86 13.14
C PRO A 228 -15.64 7.12 14.48
N GLU A 229 -16.86 6.78 14.83
CA GLU A 229 -17.12 5.80 15.89
C GLU A 229 -16.68 4.39 15.45
N ALA A 230 -16.41 3.48 16.39
CA ALA A 230 -15.78 2.17 16.10
C ALA A 230 -16.54 1.28 15.10
N ASP A 231 -17.87 1.43 15.02
CA ASP A 231 -18.76 0.65 14.13
C ASP A 231 -19.40 1.53 13.03
N GLU A 232 -18.90 2.74 12.81
CA GLU A 232 -19.37 3.66 11.78
C GLU A 232 -18.49 3.57 10.52
N GLU A 233 -19.11 3.47 9.35
CA GLU A 233 -18.38 3.58 8.08
C GLU A 233 -17.73 4.97 7.96
N GLU A 234 -16.50 5.05 7.47
CA GLU A 234 -15.77 6.31 7.41
C GLU A 234 -16.50 7.37 6.56
N GLU A 235 -17.08 7.01 5.41
CA GLU A 235 -17.87 7.92 4.59
C GLU A 235 -19.15 8.41 5.30
N ALA A 236 -19.79 7.58 6.12
CA ALA A 236 -20.94 7.98 6.93
C ALA A 236 -20.54 9.00 8.00
N ALA A 237 -19.40 8.78 8.66
CA ALA A 237 -18.82 9.71 9.63
C ALA A 237 -18.48 11.05 8.97
N ILE A 238 -17.87 11.02 7.78
CA ILE A 238 -17.58 12.22 6.99
C ILE A 238 -18.87 12.96 6.61
N ALA A 239 -19.93 12.25 6.21
CA ALA A 239 -21.22 12.86 5.89
C ALA A 239 -21.92 13.48 7.11
N ARG A 240 -21.72 12.91 8.31
CA ARG A 240 -22.19 13.46 9.57
C ARG A 240 -21.46 14.75 9.95
N VAL A 241 -20.14 14.75 9.85
CA VAL A 241 -19.28 15.91 10.19
C VAL A 241 -19.44 17.03 9.15
N GLY A 242 -19.36 16.67 7.87
CA GLY A 242 -19.56 17.55 6.73
C GLY A 242 -18.38 17.65 5.79
N LEU A 243 -17.17 17.35 6.27
CA LEU A 243 -15.91 17.38 5.54
C LEU A 243 -14.96 16.33 6.12
N GLY A 244 -14.15 15.72 5.27
CA GLY A 244 -13.17 14.73 5.73
C GLY A 244 -12.27 14.20 4.63
N VAL A 245 -11.29 13.41 5.03
CA VAL A 245 -10.34 12.75 4.13
C VAL A 245 -10.39 11.25 4.35
N TYR A 246 -10.59 10.51 3.27
CA TYR A 246 -10.52 9.05 3.29
C TYR A 246 -10.11 8.47 1.93
N LEU A 247 -9.86 7.16 1.90
CA LEU A 247 -9.42 6.46 0.70
C LEU A 247 -10.57 6.29 -0.30
N THR A 248 -10.34 6.63 -1.56
CA THR A 248 -11.28 6.35 -2.65
C THR A 248 -10.59 5.76 -3.86
N VAL A 249 -11.29 4.81 -4.51
CA VAL A 249 -10.95 4.32 -5.86
C VAL A 249 -11.84 5.03 -6.90
N THR A 250 -13.14 4.78 -6.85
CA THR A 250 -14.14 5.42 -7.72
C THR A 250 -14.94 6.52 -7.00
N GLY A 251 -14.93 6.49 -5.66
CA GLY A 251 -15.78 7.33 -4.80
C GLY A 251 -17.27 6.97 -4.84
N SER A 252 -17.63 5.74 -5.21
CA SER A 252 -19.04 5.31 -5.26
C SER A 252 -19.70 5.34 -3.87
N THR A 253 -19.05 4.75 -2.85
CA THR A 253 -19.52 4.74 -1.46
C THR A 253 -19.72 6.16 -0.91
N ALA A 254 -18.78 7.07 -1.19
CA ALA A 254 -18.91 8.47 -0.79
C ALA A 254 -20.18 9.12 -1.36
N ARG A 255 -20.50 8.88 -2.64
CA ARG A 255 -21.72 9.40 -3.26
C ARG A 255 -22.99 8.78 -2.72
N GLU A 256 -22.97 7.51 -2.32
CA GLU A 256 -24.11 6.85 -1.65
C GLU A 256 -24.44 7.52 -0.30
N HIS A 257 -23.44 8.07 0.38
CA HIS A 257 -23.58 8.85 1.61
C HIS A 257 -23.81 10.36 1.36
N GLY A 258 -24.04 10.78 0.11
CA GLY A 258 -24.31 12.18 -0.24
C GLY A 258 -23.09 13.10 -0.22
N LEU A 259 -21.89 12.52 -0.33
CA LEU A 259 -20.64 13.28 -0.42
C LEU A 259 -20.27 13.60 -1.87
N ALA A 260 -19.80 14.82 -2.05
CA ALA A 260 -19.01 15.23 -3.20
C ALA A 260 -17.59 14.68 -3.06
N VAL A 261 -17.09 14.03 -4.11
CA VAL A 261 -15.69 13.65 -4.23
C VAL A 261 -14.90 14.88 -4.70
N GLY A 262 -13.98 15.34 -3.88
CA GLY A 262 -13.10 16.48 -4.14
C GLY A 262 -11.75 16.07 -4.71
N GLU A 263 -10.72 16.83 -4.34
CA GLU A 263 -9.34 16.62 -4.76
C GLU A 263 -8.77 15.30 -4.24
N HIS A 264 -8.09 14.57 -5.13
CA HIS A 264 -7.18 13.49 -4.78
C HIS A 264 -5.91 14.10 -4.19
N LEU A 265 -5.79 14.05 -2.87
CA LEU A 265 -4.72 14.71 -2.13
C LEU A 265 -3.40 13.96 -2.27
N PHE A 266 -3.41 12.63 -2.13
CA PHE A 266 -2.19 11.84 -2.20
C PHE A 266 -2.45 10.41 -2.67
N PRO A 267 -1.57 9.86 -3.54
CA PRO A 267 -1.65 8.46 -3.96
C PRO A 267 -1.18 7.49 -2.86
N SER A 268 -2.10 6.72 -2.32
CA SER A 268 -1.87 5.51 -1.52
C SER A 268 -1.69 4.31 -2.46
N GLU A 269 -0.50 4.21 -3.04
CA GLU A 269 -0.07 3.07 -3.87
C GLU A 269 1.10 2.32 -3.25
N THR A 270 1.37 1.14 -3.81
CA THR A 270 2.54 0.35 -3.45
C THR A 270 3.78 0.97 -4.09
N VAL A 271 4.83 1.17 -3.30
CA VAL A 271 6.09 1.77 -3.74
C VAL A 271 7.25 0.79 -3.62
N LEU A 272 8.13 0.79 -4.63
CA LEU A 272 9.45 0.19 -4.54
C LEU A 272 10.36 1.12 -3.75
N MET A 273 11.05 0.57 -2.76
CA MET A 273 11.96 1.28 -1.89
C MET A 273 13.34 0.62 -1.91
N ARG A 274 14.36 1.44 -1.64
CA ARG A 274 15.75 1.03 -1.58
C ARG A 274 16.42 1.57 -0.33
N ASN A 275 17.13 0.73 0.40
CA ASN A 275 18.11 1.16 1.38
C ASN A 275 19.45 1.45 0.67
N ALA A 276 19.86 2.71 0.65
CA ALA A 276 21.07 3.14 -0.04
C ALA A 276 22.36 2.55 0.56
N ALA A 277 22.37 2.25 1.87
CA ALA A 277 23.53 1.70 2.56
C ALA A 277 23.78 0.23 2.21
N GLU A 278 22.73 -0.52 1.83
CA GLU A 278 22.78 -1.95 1.51
C GLU A 278 22.82 -2.22 -0.01
N THR A 279 23.04 -1.18 -0.84
CA THR A 279 22.99 -1.32 -2.30
C THR A 279 24.34 -1.76 -2.87
N ASP A 280 24.33 -2.88 -3.60
CA ASP A 280 25.46 -3.38 -4.39
C ASP A 280 25.11 -3.56 -5.89
N ASP A 281 26.02 -4.17 -6.66
CA ASP A 281 25.84 -4.43 -8.09
C ASP A 281 24.66 -5.37 -8.40
N SER A 282 24.38 -6.35 -7.53
CA SER A 282 23.29 -7.31 -7.70
C SER A 282 21.94 -6.63 -7.45
N VAL A 283 21.85 -5.84 -6.37
CA VAL A 283 20.70 -4.99 -6.04
C VAL A 283 20.41 -4.00 -7.17
N SER A 284 21.47 -3.38 -7.71
CA SER A 284 21.35 -2.44 -8.83
C SER A 284 20.80 -3.09 -10.11
N ARG A 285 21.08 -4.37 -10.35
CA ARG A 285 20.49 -5.11 -11.48
C ARG A 285 19.02 -5.41 -11.25
N VAL A 286 18.64 -5.80 -10.04
CA VAL A 286 17.23 -6.02 -9.67
C VAL A 286 16.42 -4.74 -9.86
N LEU A 287 16.92 -3.59 -9.39
CA LEU A 287 16.28 -2.29 -9.59
C LEU A 287 16.05 -1.99 -11.08
N ARG A 288 17.10 -2.10 -11.91
CA ARG A 288 16.96 -1.88 -13.36
C ARG A 288 15.99 -2.83 -14.02
N ALA A 289 15.92 -4.09 -13.57
CA ALA A 289 14.93 -5.03 -14.06
C ALA A 289 13.52 -4.54 -13.70
N LEU A 290 13.27 -4.22 -12.42
CA LEU A 290 11.97 -3.77 -11.91
C LEU A 290 11.54 -2.39 -12.41
N GLU A 291 12.46 -1.53 -12.85
CA GLU A 291 12.18 -0.21 -13.44
C GLU A 291 11.82 -0.29 -14.93
N ARG A 292 12.06 -1.41 -15.62
CA ARG A 292 11.71 -1.52 -17.05
C ARG A 292 10.23 -1.23 -17.26
N GLU A 293 9.93 -0.17 -18.02
CA GLU A 293 8.57 0.12 -18.47
C GLU A 293 8.04 -1.12 -19.21
N ALA A 294 6.79 -1.49 -18.91
CA ALA A 294 6.09 -2.44 -19.76
C ALA A 294 6.07 -1.86 -21.17
N PRO A 295 6.31 -2.63 -22.24
CA PRO A 295 6.11 -2.12 -23.59
C PRO A 295 4.68 -1.60 -23.67
N ASP A 296 4.54 -0.31 -23.99
CA ASP A 296 3.25 0.33 -24.24
C ASP A 296 2.43 -0.61 -25.12
N SER A 297 1.34 -1.11 -24.55
CA SER A 297 0.34 -1.82 -25.34
C SER A 297 -0.30 -0.77 -26.22
N GLU A 298 0.27 -0.57 -27.41
CA GLU A 298 -0.33 0.24 -28.47
C GLU A 298 -1.76 -0.28 -28.68
N ILE A 299 -2.73 0.48 -28.16
CA ILE A 299 -4.13 0.31 -28.52
C ILE A 299 -4.20 0.66 -30.02
N ARG A 300 -4.22 -0.37 -30.87
CA ARG A 300 -4.58 -0.21 -32.27
C ARG A 300 -6.07 0.12 -32.34
N VAL A 301 -6.33 1.35 -32.78
CA VAL A 301 -7.65 1.91 -33.13
C VAL A 301 -8.33 1.07 -34.20
#